data_AF-A0A2R6PYZ9-F1
#
_entry.id   AF-A0A2R6PYZ9-F1
#
_cell.length_a   1.000
_cell.length_b   1.000
_cell.length_c   1.000
_cell.angle_alpha   90.00
_cell.angle_beta   90.00
_cell.angle_gamma   90.00
#
_symmetry.space_group_name_H-M   'P 1'
#
loop_
_entity.id
_entity.type
_entity.pdbx_description
1 polymer ?
#
loop_
_entity_poly.entity_id
_entity_poly.type
_entity_poly.pdbx_seq_one_letter_code
_entity_poly.pdbx_strand_id
1 'polypeptide(L)'
;MTMVDPHLIFGCEVGLDVESTHILPLEKLQHTYLRRLLGLNKRSAISVLFTETGLWPITYRRVQLALRYLAYILRDKPALPAAALEESFALANAGHASWFSDLFLVLHQLPVPVAMDLSIKPTSASTAELIAQVEKSLIQHLEASIAISDRLILLHERLEYAPDIHKMVHRTLAFRQYLHIRSYDHRRAVTRLIVSDHPLAIEQLRRVPPARRVPRELRTCRFCLEEGAIELEVHVLLNCTDERMVDLRETFTCQAFALAPALARQRNELTDLNFLRTLLSRAVTLDLFGGFVHAIFQLCAQVPMVTPT
;
A
#
# COMPACT_ATOMS: atom_id res chain seq x y z
N MET A 1 2.67 -11.44 -10.38
CA MET A 1 2.12 -12.35 -9.35
C MET A 1 1.70 -13.69 -9.92
N THR A 2 1.22 -13.77 -11.16
CA THR A 2 0.71 -15.00 -11.81
C THR A 2 1.59 -16.25 -11.66
N MET A 3 2.91 -16.11 -11.63
CA MET A 3 3.85 -17.25 -11.47
C MET A 3 4.23 -17.56 -10.01
N VAL A 4 4.02 -16.64 -9.06
CA VAL A 4 4.47 -16.79 -7.66
C VAL A 4 3.29 -17.09 -6.75
N ASP A 5 2.14 -16.46 -7.01
CA ASP A 5 0.92 -16.59 -6.20
C ASP A 5 0.47 -18.05 -6.05
N PRO A 6 0.43 -18.90 -7.12
CA PRO A 6 0.03 -20.31 -6.97
C PRO A 6 0.91 -21.09 -5.98
N HIS A 7 2.21 -20.77 -5.90
CA HIS A 7 3.12 -21.39 -4.94
C HIS A 7 2.90 -20.88 -3.51
N LEU A 8 2.48 -19.63 -3.35
CA LEU A 8 2.21 -19.03 -2.03
C LEU A 8 0.89 -19.52 -1.43
N ILE A 9 -0.09 -19.88 -2.24
CA ILE A 9 -1.43 -20.31 -1.79
C ILE A 9 -1.65 -21.82 -1.85
N PHE A 10 -0.67 -22.59 -2.31
CA PHE A 10 -0.82 -24.03 -2.49
C PHE A 10 -1.20 -24.73 -1.17
N GLY A 11 -2.32 -25.45 -1.18
CA GLY A 11 -2.80 -26.26 -0.06
C GLY A 11 -3.24 -25.46 1.17
N CYS A 12 -3.33 -24.13 1.09
CA CYS A 12 -3.66 -23.28 2.24
C CYS A 12 -5.11 -23.44 2.73
N GLU A 13 -5.99 -23.94 1.86
CA GLU A 13 -7.35 -24.28 2.21
C GLU A 13 -7.47 -25.46 3.18
N VAL A 14 -6.46 -26.34 3.21
CA VAL A 14 -6.39 -27.51 4.11
C VAL A 14 -5.35 -27.31 5.21
N GLY A 15 -4.18 -26.75 4.89
CA GLY A 15 -3.09 -26.48 5.84
C GLY A 15 -3.11 -25.03 6.29
N LEU A 16 -3.74 -24.76 7.43
CA LEU A 16 -3.83 -23.43 8.03
C LEU A 16 -2.54 -23.05 8.76
N ASP A 17 -2.15 -21.78 8.68
CA ASP A 17 -0.90 -21.28 9.24
C ASP A 17 -1.05 -20.88 10.71
N VAL A 18 -1.29 -21.85 11.59
CA VAL A 18 -1.49 -21.62 13.04
C VAL A 18 -0.23 -21.10 13.72
N GLU A 19 0.95 -21.54 13.25
CA GLU A 19 2.24 -21.09 13.74
C GLU A 19 2.83 -20.00 12.84
N SER A 20 3.15 -18.85 13.45
CA SER A 20 3.76 -17.71 12.74
C SER A 20 5.07 -18.06 12.01
N THR A 21 5.82 -19.04 12.52
CA THR A 21 7.07 -19.54 11.94
C THR A 21 6.91 -20.05 10.51
N HIS A 22 5.75 -20.63 10.17
CA HIS A 22 5.48 -21.19 8.85
C HIS A 22 5.08 -20.13 7.81
N ILE A 23 4.40 -19.06 8.24
CA ILE A 23 3.94 -18.01 7.32
C ILE A 23 5.00 -16.94 7.05
N LEU A 24 5.90 -16.69 8.00
CA LEU A 24 6.95 -15.66 7.86
C LEU A 24 7.82 -15.79 6.59
N PRO A 25 8.25 -16.98 6.14
CA PRO A 25 8.96 -17.14 4.87
C PRO A 25 8.12 -16.72 3.67
N LEU A 26 6.82 -17.03 3.67
CA LEU A 26 5.89 -16.70 2.59
C LEU A 26 5.64 -15.19 2.52
N GLU A 27 5.43 -14.54 3.67
CA GLU A 27 5.33 -13.08 3.77
C GLU A 27 6.59 -12.40 3.25
N LYS A 28 7.77 -12.86 3.68
CA LYS A 28 9.06 -12.33 3.20
C LYS A 28 9.19 -12.44 1.68
N LEU A 29 8.79 -13.58 1.10
CA LEU A 29 8.83 -13.78 -0.34
C LEU A 29 7.86 -12.83 -1.06
N GLN A 30 6.62 -12.74 -0.60
CA GLN A 30 5.61 -11.84 -1.16
C GLN A 30 6.08 -10.38 -1.10
N HIS A 31 6.53 -9.92 0.08
CA HIS A 31 7.04 -8.56 0.26
C HIS A 31 8.26 -8.27 -0.63
N THR A 32 9.18 -9.22 -0.78
CA THR A 32 10.36 -9.08 -1.63
C THR A 32 9.97 -8.95 -3.10
N TYR A 33 9.03 -9.77 -3.57
CA TYR A 33 8.52 -9.69 -4.93
C TYR A 33 7.84 -8.33 -5.18
N LEU A 34 6.95 -7.89 -4.30
CA LEU A 34 6.22 -6.63 -4.47
C LEU A 34 7.15 -5.41 -4.41
N ARG A 35 8.15 -5.41 -3.53
CA ARG A 35 9.18 -4.36 -3.52
C ARG A 35 9.95 -4.29 -4.83
N ARG A 36 10.32 -5.44 -5.41
CA ARG A 36 11.00 -5.48 -6.71
C ARG A 36 10.10 -4.99 -7.84
N LEU A 37 8.84 -5.41 -7.85
CA LEU A 37 7.84 -4.97 -8.82
C LEU A 37 7.67 -3.44 -8.81
N LEU A 38 7.62 -2.85 -7.61
CA LEU A 38 7.43 -1.41 -7.39
C LEU A 38 8.73 -0.59 -7.42
N GLY A 39 9.90 -1.25 -7.46
CA GLY A 39 11.20 -0.58 -7.44
C GLY A 39 11.55 0.08 -6.09
N LEU A 40 11.05 -0.47 -4.99
CA LEU A 40 11.16 0.04 -3.62
C LEU A 40 12.29 -0.60 -2.83
N ASN A 41 12.79 0.12 -1.82
CA ASN A 41 13.80 -0.39 -0.91
C ASN A 41 13.21 -1.28 0.21
N LYS A 42 14.10 -1.94 0.98
CA LYS A 42 13.71 -2.82 2.10
C LYS A 42 13.07 -2.07 3.28
N ARG A 43 13.23 -0.75 3.36
CA ARG A 43 12.73 0.12 4.45
C ARG A 43 11.36 0.73 4.13
N SER A 44 10.81 0.48 2.94
CA SER A 44 9.47 0.90 2.55
C SER A 44 8.44 0.31 3.52
N ALA A 45 7.39 1.08 3.81
CA ALA A 45 6.25 0.58 4.55
C ALA A 45 5.69 -0.69 3.88
N ILE A 46 5.15 -1.61 4.67
CA ILE A 46 4.60 -2.87 4.14
C ILE A 46 3.20 -2.64 3.58
N SER A 47 2.38 -1.81 4.23
CA SER A 47 1.01 -1.49 3.82
C SER A 47 0.93 -1.02 2.37
N VAL A 48 1.87 -0.18 1.93
CA VAL A 48 1.92 0.34 0.54
C VAL A 48 2.11 -0.76 -0.50
N LEU A 49 2.72 -1.89 -0.16
CA LEU A 49 2.87 -2.99 -1.11
C LEU A 49 1.50 -3.53 -1.54
N PHE A 50 0.53 -3.48 -0.64
CA PHE A 50 -0.83 -3.99 -0.84
C PHE A 50 -1.78 -2.90 -1.32
N THR A 51 -1.74 -1.72 -0.70
CA THR A 51 -2.62 -0.62 -1.11
C THR A 51 -2.33 -0.14 -2.52
N GLU A 52 -1.07 -0.20 -2.98
CA GLU A 52 -0.72 0.25 -4.33
C GLU A 52 -0.93 -0.82 -5.41
N THR A 53 -0.92 -2.11 -5.06
CA THR A 53 -1.07 -3.21 -6.03
C THR A 53 -2.48 -3.81 -6.05
N GLY A 54 -3.29 -3.55 -5.03
CA GLY A 54 -4.59 -4.18 -4.83
C GLY A 54 -4.53 -5.65 -4.40
N LEU A 55 -3.32 -6.15 -4.08
CA LEU A 55 -3.13 -7.52 -3.63
C LEU A 55 -3.38 -7.65 -2.13
N TRP A 56 -3.79 -8.83 -1.71
CA TRP A 56 -3.98 -9.15 -0.31
C TRP A 56 -2.65 -9.63 0.31
N PRO A 57 -2.32 -9.23 1.55
CA PRO A 57 -1.27 -9.88 2.32
C PRO A 57 -1.54 -11.38 2.40
N ILE A 58 -0.49 -12.18 2.28
CA ILE A 58 -0.63 -13.64 2.17
C ILE A 58 -1.39 -14.25 3.36
N THR A 59 -1.21 -13.68 4.55
CA THR A 59 -1.91 -14.03 5.80
C THR A 59 -3.42 -13.89 5.67
N TYR A 60 -3.90 -12.79 5.10
CA TYR A 60 -5.32 -12.59 4.83
C TYR A 60 -5.82 -13.46 3.67
N ARG A 61 -4.99 -13.60 2.62
CA ARG A 61 -5.37 -14.34 1.41
C ARG A 61 -5.59 -15.82 1.67
N ARG A 62 -4.71 -16.45 2.45
CA ARG A 62 -4.78 -17.89 2.78
C ARG A 62 -6.00 -18.20 3.66
N VAL A 63 -6.26 -17.38 4.68
CA VAL A 63 -7.48 -17.49 5.51
C VAL A 63 -8.76 -17.32 4.68
N GLN A 64 -8.79 -16.33 3.77
CA GLN A 64 -9.92 -16.14 2.86
C GLN A 64 -10.18 -17.38 1.98
N LEU A 65 -9.12 -18.02 1.47
CA LEU A 65 -9.24 -19.24 0.66
C LEU A 65 -9.76 -20.42 1.48
N ALA A 66 -9.31 -20.58 2.72
CA ALA A 66 -9.85 -21.59 3.63
C ALA A 66 -11.34 -21.38 3.94
N LEU A 67 -11.77 -20.14 4.18
CA LEU A 67 -13.20 -19.83 4.35
C LEU A 67 -14.02 -20.08 3.08
N ARG A 68 -13.46 -19.82 1.90
CA ARG A 68 -14.12 -20.16 0.63
C ARG A 68 -14.24 -21.66 0.43
N TYR A 69 -13.25 -22.43 0.89
CA TYR A 69 -13.31 -23.87 0.90
C TYR A 69 -14.38 -24.38 1.89
N LEU A 70 -14.49 -23.78 3.08
CA LEU A 70 -15.60 -24.05 4.01
C LEU A 70 -16.96 -23.81 3.35
N ALA A 71 -17.12 -22.67 2.68
CA ALA A 71 -18.36 -22.33 1.99
C ALA A 71 -18.70 -23.35 0.89
N TYR A 72 -17.68 -23.86 0.18
CA TYR A 72 -17.83 -24.95 -0.78
C TYR A 72 -18.32 -26.24 -0.10
N ILE A 73 -17.70 -26.67 0.99
CA ILE A 73 -18.11 -27.89 1.73
C ILE A 73 -19.57 -27.77 2.19
N LEU A 74 -19.96 -26.62 2.74
CA LEU A 74 -21.31 -26.40 3.28
C LEU A 74 -22.38 -26.36 2.18
N ARG A 75 -22.04 -25.83 1.01
CA ARG A 75 -22.96 -25.72 -0.13
C ARG A 75 -23.11 -27.04 -0.87
N ASP A 76 -21.99 -27.66 -1.26
CA ASP A 76 -21.99 -28.78 -2.21
C ASP A 76 -21.95 -30.15 -1.50
N LYS A 77 -21.63 -30.16 -0.20
CA LYS A 77 -21.59 -31.34 0.68
C LYS A 77 -20.89 -32.56 0.07
N PRO A 78 -19.66 -32.41 -0.44
CA PRO A 78 -18.88 -33.56 -0.92
C PRO A 78 -18.67 -34.55 0.23
N ALA A 79 -18.83 -35.85 -0.04
CA ALA A 79 -18.94 -36.87 1.01
C ALA A 79 -17.78 -36.85 2.02
N LEU A 80 -16.52 -36.87 1.56
CA LEU A 80 -15.36 -36.92 2.44
C LEU A 80 -15.09 -35.59 3.16
N PRO A 81 -15.03 -34.42 2.48
CA PRO A 81 -14.80 -33.16 3.19
C PRO A 81 -15.94 -32.76 4.15
N ALA A 82 -17.19 -33.11 3.82
CA ALA A 82 -18.31 -32.88 4.73
C ALA A 82 -18.18 -33.73 6.00
N ALA A 83 -17.88 -35.02 5.88
CA ALA A 83 -17.62 -35.89 7.03
C ALA A 83 -16.42 -35.41 7.86
N ALA A 84 -15.33 -34.99 7.19
CA ALA A 84 -14.15 -34.44 7.86
C ALA A 84 -14.46 -33.13 8.62
N LEU A 85 -15.33 -32.27 8.09
CA LEU A 85 -15.78 -31.05 8.77
C LEU A 85 -16.59 -31.37 10.03
N GLU A 86 -17.51 -32.35 9.97
CA GLU A 86 -18.27 -32.80 11.14
C GLU A 86 -17.34 -33.30 12.25
N GLU A 87 -16.38 -34.16 11.90
CA GLU A 87 -15.41 -34.68 12.84
C GLU A 87 -14.52 -33.57 13.42
N SER A 88 -14.04 -32.67 12.56
CA SER A 88 -13.23 -31.53 12.99
C SER A 88 -13.98 -30.61 13.96
N PHE A 89 -15.28 -30.38 13.72
CA PHE A 89 -16.13 -29.62 14.63
C PHE A 89 -16.33 -30.34 15.97
N ALA A 90 -16.58 -31.65 15.95
CA ALA A 90 -16.72 -32.45 17.17
C ALA A 90 -15.43 -32.43 18.01
N LEU A 91 -14.27 -32.61 17.37
CA LEU A 91 -12.96 -32.53 18.03
C LEU A 91 -12.71 -31.16 18.65
N ALA A 92 -13.02 -30.07 17.93
CA ALA A 92 -12.85 -28.72 18.45
C ALA A 92 -13.71 -28.48 19.71
N ASN A 93 -14.95 -28.94 19.71
CA ASN A 93 -15.84 -28.85 20.88
C ASN A 93 -15.39 -29.71 22.06
N ALA A 94 -14.69 -30.81 21.79
CA ALA A 94 -14.04 -31.62 22.82
C ALA A 94 -12.72 -31.02 23.33
N GLY A 95 -12.28 -29.86 22.80
CA GLY A 95 -11.04 -29.19 23.19
C GLY A 95 -9.79 -29.76 22.53
N HIS A 96 -9.94 -30.55 21.46
CA HIS A 96 -8.83 -31.11 20.69
C HIS A 96 -8.50 -30.24 19.47
N ALA A 97 -7.22 -30.25 19.08
CA ALA A 97 -6.76 -29.59 17.86
C ALA A 97 -7.38 -30.24 16.62
N SER A 98 -7.90 -29.42 15.72
CA SER A 98 -8.53 -29.82 14.48
C SER A 98 -8.50 -28.66 13.47
N TRP A 99 -8.83 -28.93 12.21
CA TRP A 99 -8.90 -27.88 11.18
C TRP A 99 -9.84 -26.72 11.55
N PHE A 100 -10.95 -27.01 12.23
CA PHE A 100 -11.90 -26.01 12.71
C PHE A 100 -11.37 -25.17 13.87
N SER A 101 -10.65 -25.77 14.83
CA SER A 101 -9.97 -25.00 15.89
C SER A 101 -8.85 -24.15 15.32
N ASP A 102 -8.13 -24.66 14.32
CA ASP A 102 -7.06 -23.95 13.63
C ASP A 102 -7.62 -22.74 12.88
N LEU A 103 -8.79 -22.86 12.24
CA LEU A 103 -9.48 -21.76 11.57
C LEU A 103 -9.83 -20.63 12.55
N PHE A 104 -10.32 -20.97 13.74
CA PHE A 104 -10.54 -19.99 14.80
C PHE A 104 -9.25 -19.29 15.21
N LEU A 105 -8.16 -20.05 15.42
CA LEU A 105 -6.87 -19.50 15.82
C LEU A 105 -6.32 -18.52 14.78
N VAL A 106 -6.32 -18.89 13.49
CA VAL A 106 -5.78 -18.01 12.44
C VAL A 106 -6.61 -16.74 12.27
N LEU A 107 -7.95 -16.81 12.43
CA LEU A 107 -8.83 -15.63 12.39
C LEU A 107 -8.55 -14.68 13.57
N HIS A 108 -8.30 -15.24 14.76
CA HIS A 108 -7.97 -14.47 15.95
C HIS A 108 -6.55 -13.86 15.88
N GLN A 109 -5.62 -14.52 15.19
CA GLN A 109 -4.23 -14.05 15.02
C GLN A 109 -4.06 -12.97 13.93
N LEU A 110 -5.11 -12.66 13.15
CA LEU A 110 -5.04 -11.57 12.18
C LEU A 110 -4.69 -10.24 12.86
N PRO A 111 -3.97 -9.33 12.17
CA PRO A 111 -3.63 -8.02 12.73
C PRO A 111 -4.81 -7.23 13.30
N VAL A 112 -5.99 -7.39 12.69
CA VAL A 112 -7.28 -7.02 13.29
C VAL A 112 -8.06 -8.33 13.48
N PRO A 113 -8.21 -8.84 14.72
CA PRO A 113 -8.82 -10.14 14.96
C PRO A 113 -10.26 -10.23 14.43
N VAL A 114 -10.62 -11.38 13.88
CA VAL A 114 -11.99 -11.70 13.46
C VAL A 114 -12.56 -12.71 14.44
N ALA A 115 -13.70 -12.39 15.04
CA ALA A 115 -14.35 -13.24 16.03
C ALA A 115 -15.07 -14.41 15.35
N MET A 116 -14.85 -15.61 15.88
CA MET A 116 -15.53 -16.84 15.49
C MET A 116 -15.88 -17.61 16.75
N ASP A 117 -17.09 -18.19 16.82
CA ASP A 117 -17.50 -19.01 17.95
C ASP A 117 -17.25 -20.49 17.63
N LEU A 118 -16.40 -21.16 18.42
CA LEU A 118 -16.07 -22.57 18.26
C LEU A 118 -17.24 -23.51 18.60
N SER A 119 -18.18 -23.06 19.43
CA SER A 119 -19.33 -23.85 19.87
C SER A 119 -20.46 -23.92 18.84
N ILE A 120 -20.44 -23.01 17.85
CA ILE A 120 -21.49 -22.88 16.85
C ILE A 120 -21.05 -23.51 15.54
N LYS A 121 -21.85 -24.47 15.06
CA LYS A 121 -21.60 -25.13 13.78
C LYS A 121 -21.72 -24.12 12.63
N PRO A 122 -20.76 -24.08 11.69
CA PRO A 122 -20.78 -23.09 10.62
C PRO A 122 -21.93 -23.36 9.64
N THR A 123 -22.52 -22.28 9.14
CA THR A 123 -23.53 -22.29 8.08
C THR A 123 -23.01 -21.53 6.86
N SER A 124 -23.66 -21.69 5.70
CA SER A 124 -23.28 -20.91 4.51
C SER A 124 -23.41 -19.41 4.75
N ALA A 125 -24.41 -18.98 5.53
CA ALA A 125 -24.62 -17.58 5.88
C ALA A 125 -23.52 -17.06 6.82
N SER A 126 -23.22 -17.78 7.91
CA SER A 126 -22.17 -17.37 8.86
C SER A 126 -20.78 -17.39 8.22
N THR A 127 -20.53 -18.31 7.28
CA THR A 127 -19.26 -18.37 6.54
C THR A 127 -19.12 -17.20 5.56
N ALA A 128 -20.19 -16.81 4.88
CA ALA A 128 -20.19 -15.62 4.03
C ALA A 128 -19.92 -14.35 4.84
N GLU A 129 -20.51 -14.24 6.03
CA GLU A 129 -20.27 -13.15 6.97
C GLU A 129 -18.80 -13.13 7.44
N LEU A 130 -18.21 -14.28 7.79
CA LEU A 130 -16.79 -14.36 8.15
C LEU A 130 -15.87 -13.90 7.00
N ILE A 131 -16.18 -14.25 5.76
CA ILE A 131 -15.41 -13.78 4.59
C ILE A 131 -15.45 -12.25 4.49
N ALA A 132 -16.64 -11.64 4.67
CA ALA A 132 -16.80 -10.19 4.65
C ALA A 132 -16.06 -9.52 5.83
N GLN A 133 -16.06 -10.14 7.02
CA GLN A 133 -15.34 -9.65 8.18
C GLN A 133 -13.81 -9.72 8.00
N VAL A 134 -13.29 -10.77 7.37
CA VAL A 134 -11.85 -10.86 7.02
C VAL A 134 -11.46 -9.75 6.04
N GLU A 135 -12.29 -9.44 5.04
CA GLU A 135 -12.06 -8.32 4.13
C GLU A 135 -12.06 -6.98 4.87
N LYS A 136 -13.04 -6.76 5.76
CA LYS A 136 -13.11 -5.55 6.59
C LYS A 136 -11.89 -5.42 7.51
N SER A 137 -11.47 -6.51 8.14
CA SER A 137 -10.27 -6.58 8.98
C SER A 137 -9.02 -6.17 8.20
N LEU A 138 -8.84 -6.68 6.98
CA LEU A 138 -7.74 -6.30 6.09
C LEU A 138 -7.75 -4.81 5.78
N ILE A 139 -8.90 -4.28 5.36
CA ILE A 139 -9.04 -2.86 5.01
C ILE A 139 -8.69 -1.98 6.22
N GLN A 140 -9.26 -2.29 7.39
CA GLN A 140 -9.01 -1.56 8.63
C GLN A 140 -7.52 -1.59 9.01
N HIS A 141 -6.87 -2.75 8.90
CA HIS A 141 -5.43 -2.87 9.18
C HIS A 141 -4.58 -1.96 8.28
N LEU A 142 -4.84 -1.97 6.96
CA LEU A 142 -4.09 -1.17 6.00
C LEU A 142 -4.33 0.33 6.17
N GLU A 143 -5.58 0.74 6.38
CA GLU A 143 -5.95 2.14 6.61
C GLU A 143 -5.32 2.68 7.88
N ALA A 144 -5.40 1.94 9.00
CA ALA A 144 -4.76 2.33 10.25
C ALA A 144 -3.24 2.46 10.09
N SER A 145 -2.61 1.51 9.37
CA SER A 145 -1.17 1.57 9.10
C SER A 145 -0.76 2.79 8.27
N ILE A 146 -1.61 3.24 7.35
CA ILE A 146 -1.35 4.46 6.56
C ILE A 146 -1.56 5.69 7.44
N ALA A 147 -2.70 5.80 8.12
CA ALA A 147 -3.10 6.99 8.88
C ALA A 147 -2.12 7.35 10.01
N ILE A 148 -1.51 6.36 10.65
CA ILE A 148 -0.53 6.57 11.74
C ILE A 148 0.84 7.03 11.19
N SER A 149 1.13 6.78 9.91
CA SER A 149 2.46 7.01 9.35
C SER A 149 2.64 8.44 8.84
N ASP A 150 3.38 9.26 9.58
CA ASP A 150 3.83 10.60 9.20
C ASP A 150 4.55 10.71 7.84
N ARG A 151 5.04 9.59 7.31
CA ARG A 151 5.66 9.50 5.97
C ARG A 151 4.63 9.57 4.84
N LEU A 152 3.52 8.86 5.00
CA LEU A 152 2.64 8.51 3.89
C LEU A 152 1.60 9.60 3.63
N ILE A 153 2.01 10.88 3.77
CA ILE A 153 1.12 12.04 3.66
C ILE A 153 0.41 12.10 2.31
N LEU A 154 1.03 11.62 1.24
CA LEU A 154 0.41 11.56 -0.10
C LEU A 154 -0.66 10.47 -0.23
N LEU A 155 -0.69 9.51 0.71
CA LEU A 155 -1.67 8.43 0.77
C LEU A 155 -2.80 8.70 1.77
N HIS A 156 -2.63 9.63 2.71
CA HIS A 156 -3.69 9.97 3.67
C HIS A 156 -4.92 10.48 2.94
N GLU A 157 -6.08 9.92 3.29
CA GLU A 157 -7.40 10.30 2.74
C GLU A 157 -7.42 10.31 1.19
N ARG A 158 -6.61 9.46 0.56
CA ARG A 158 -6.48 9.46 -0.90
C ARG A 158 -7.80 9.08 -1.55
N LEU A 159 -8.28 9.98 -2.40
CA LEU A 159 -9.43 9.77 -3.26
C LEU A 159 -8.97 9.57 -4.70
N GLU A 160 -9.65 8.68 -5.42
CA GLU A 160 -9.43 8.41 -6.84
C GLU A 160 -10.68 8.72 -7.63
N TYR A 161 -10.52 9.26 -8.84
CA TYR A 161 -11.65 9.49 -9.72
C TYR A 161 -12.12 8.14 -10.29
N ALA A 162 -13.37 7.79 -10.02
CA ALA A 162 -14.06 6.62 -10.55
C ALA A 162 -14.90 7.06 -11.77
N PRO A 163 -14.48 6.73 -13.01
CA PRO A 163 -15.15 7.20 -14.22
C PRO A 163 -16.55 6.62 -14.40
N ASP A 164 -16.78 5.40 -13.88
CA ASP A 164 -18.06 4.68 -13.90
C ASP A 164 -19.16 5.45 -13.17
N ILE A 165 -18.85 6.05 -12.03
CA ILE A 165 -19.81 6.78 -11.20
C ILE A 165 -19.59 8.29 -11.15
N HIS A 166 -18.63 8.80 -11.94
CA HIS A 166 -18.27 10.21 -12.06
C HIS A 166 -18.02 10.90 -10.70
N LYS A 167 -17.39 10.18 -9.76
CA LYS A 167 -17.16 10.63 -8.38
C LYS A 167 -15.76 10.28 -7.89
N MET A 168 -15.30 11.06 -6.92
CA MET A 168 -14.10 10.74 -6.15
C MET A 168 -14.45 9.67 -5.11
N VAL A 169 -13.70 8.57 -5.09
CA VAL A 169 -13.93 7.43 -4.19
C VAL A 169 -12.66 7.04 -3.46
N HIS A 170 -12.81 6.62 -2.21
CA HIS A 170 -11.74 5.98 -1.47
C HIS A 170 -11.67 4.50 -1.87
N ARG A 171 -10.47 4.01 -2.21
CA ARG A 171 -10.21 2.59 -2.47
C ARG A 171 -8.92 2.21 -1.76
N THR A 172 -9.01 1.37 -0.74
CA THR A 172 -7.85 0.94 0.07
C THR A 172 -6.96 -0.01 -0.72
N LEU A 173 -7.57 -0.97 -1.42
CA LEU A 173 -6.90 -1.93 -2.29
C LEU A 173 -7.26 -1.63 -3.74
N ALA A 174 -6.29 -1.16 -4.52
CA ALA A 174 -6.43 -1.01 -5.97
C ALA A 174 -5.07 -1.07 -6.64
N PHE A 175 -5.02 -1.57 -7.87
CA PHE A 175 -3.86 -1.38 -8.72
C PHE A 175 -3.86 0.07 -9.22
N ARG A 176 -2.89 0.87 -8.77
CA ARG A 176 -2.97 2.33 -8.94
C ARG A 176 -2.68 2.78 -10.36
N GLN A 177 -3.37 3.84 -10.78
CA GLN A 177 -3.24 4.37 -12.14
C GLN A 177 -1.81 4.76 -12.50
N TYR A 178 -1.04 5.33 -11.56
CA TYR A 178 0.34 5.71 -11.82
C TYR A 178 1.28 4.50 -12.03
N LEU A 179 0.85 3.29 -11.68
CA LEU A 179 1.59 2.06 -12.01
C LEU A 179 1.43 1.67 -13.49
N HIS A 180 0.53 2.32 -14.24
CA HIS A 180 0.41 2.20 -15.69
C HIS A 180 1.31 3.17 -16.48
N ILE A 181 2.04 4.07 -15.81
CA ILE A 181 3.05 4.93 -16.46
C ILE A 181 3.99 4.05 -17.28
N ARG A 182 4.19 4.44 -18.56
CA ARG A 182 4.87 3.60 -19.57
C ARG A 182 6.35 3.46 -19.28
N SER A 183 7.01 4.58 -18.99
CA SER A 183 8.42 4.62 -18.64
C SER A 183 8.63 3.98 -17.26
N TYR A 184 9.47 2.95 -17.21
CA TYR A 184 9.81 2.29 -15.94
C TYR A 184 10.39 3.27 -14.93
N ASP A 185 11.31 4.15 -15.37
CA ASP A 185 11.99 5.09 -14.48
C ASP A 185 11.05 6.18 -13.97
N HIS A 186 10.11 6.63 -14.79
CA HIS A 186 9.09 7.61 -14.38
C HIS A 186 8.11 6.97 -13.39
N ARG A 187 7.62 5.77 -13.70
CA ARG A 187 6.75 4.99 -12.81
C ARG A 187 7.42 4.77 -11.46
N ARG A 188 8.69 4.35 -11.48
CA ARG A 188 9.48 4.13 -10.27
C ARG A 188 9.68 5.42 -9.49
N ALA A 189 9.95 6.55 -10.16
CA ALA A 189 10.10 7.84 -9.49
C ALA A 189 8.81 8.27 -8.78
N VAL A 190 7.65 8.18 -9.45
CA VAL A 190 6.34 8.50 -8.84
C VAL A 190 6.01 7.54 -7.69
N THR A 191 6.22 6.24 -7.89
CA THR A 191 5.97 5.25 -6.83
C THR A 191 6.81 5.57 -5.59
N ARG A 192 8.10 5.87 -5.77
CA ARG A 192 9.01 6.26 -4.69
C ARG A 192 8.64 7.60 -4.05
N LEU A 193 8.11 8.55 -4.80
CA LEU A 193 7.59 9.80 -4.25
C LEU A 193 6.43 9.52 -3.30
N ILE A 194 5.43 8.76 -3.75
CA ILE A 194 4.18 8.51 -3.02
C ILE A 194 4.41 7.75 -1.71
N VAL A 195 5.30 6.74 -1.73
CA VAL A 195 5.53 5.86 -0.58
C VAL A 195 6.70 6.31 0.31
N SER A 196 7.15 7.54 0.13
CA SER A 196 8.24 8.17 0.91
C SER A 196 9.55 7.37 0.80
N ASP A 197 9.85 6.90 -0.42
CA ASP A 197 11.10 6.24 -0.79
C ASP A 197 11.98 7.03 -1.76
N HIS A 198 11.89 8.36 -1.69
CA HIS A 198 12.53 9.30 -2.62
C HIS A 198 13.86 9.88 -2.08
N PRO A 199 14.68 10.53 -2.93
CA PRO A 199 15.99 11.07 -2.56
C PRO A 199 15.96 12.39 -1.78
N LEU A 200 14.79 12.96 -1.50
CA LEU A 200 14.67 14.23 -0.78
C LEU A 200 15.17 14.14 0.68
N ALA A 201 15.72 15.23 1.20
CA ALA A 201 16.35 15.26 2.52
C ALA A 201 15.39 14.91 3.66
N ILE A 202 14.08 15.23 3.53
CA ILE A 202 13.05 14.84 4.50
C ILE A 202 13.09 13.33 4.80
N GLU A 203 13.36 12.49 3.79
CA GLU A 203 13.46 11.04 3.94
C GLU A 203 14.89 10.57 4.15
N GLN A 204 15.85 11.10 3.41
CA GLN A 204 17.23 10.61 3.48
C GLN A 204 17.90 10.91 4.83
N LEU A 205 17.74 12.13 5.35
CA LEU A 205 18.29 12.53 6.66
C LEU A 205 17.52 11.95 7.85
N ARG A 206 16.34 11.36 7.61
CA ARG A 206 15.62 10.54 8.60
C ARG A 206 16.22 9.15 8.75
N ARG A 207 16.71 8.59 7.64
CA ARG A 207 17.15 7.19 7.49
C ARG A 207 18.58 6.92 7.94
N VAL A 208 19.33 7.97 8.24
CA VAL A 208 20.67 7.86 8.85
C VAL A 208 20.57 7.23 10.25
N PRO A 209 21.68 6.68 10.78
CA PRO A 209 21.70 6.11 12.13
C PRO A 209 21.23 7.12 13.19
N PRO A 210 20.61 6.67 14.30
CA PRO A 210 20.04 7.56 15.32
C PRO A 210 20.99 8.66 15.79
N ALA A 211 22.29 8.35 15.95
CA ALA A 211 23.31 9.30 16.37
C ALA A 211 23.57 10.47 15.39
N ARG A 212 23.11 10.37 14.14
CA ARG A 212 23.27 11.40 13.10
C ARG A 212 21.92 11.88 12.56
N ARG A 213 20.82 11.49 13.18
CA ARG A 213 19.48 11.80 12.67
C ARG A 213 19.23 13.30 12.79
N VAL A 214 18.91 13.92 11.66
CA VAL A 214 18.64 15.35 11.60
C VAL A 214 17.16 15.61 11.95
N PRO A 215 16.85 16.50 12.92
CA PRO A 215 15.50 16.96 13.21
C PRO A 215 14.80 17.50 11.95
N ARG A 216 13.47 17.41 11.87
CA ARG A 216 12.71 17.67 10.64
C ARG A 216 12.93 19.10 10.13
N GLU A 217 12.88 20.04 11.05
CA GLU A 217 13.07 21.47 10.91
C GLU A 217 14.47 21.86 10.43
N LEU A 218 15.47 21.00 10.62
CA LEU A 218 16.85 21.23 10.17
C LEU A 218 17.17 20.53 8.84
N ARG A 219 16.18 19.93 8.16
CA ARG A 219 16.38 19.27 6.85
C ARG A 219 16.22 20.29 5.72
N THR A 220 17.07 21.29 5.70
CA THR A 220 17.05 22.41 4.74
C THR A 220 17.10 21.92 3.29
N CYS A 221 16.34 22.57 2.42
CA CYS A 221 16.36 22.33 0.98
C CYS A 221 17.75 22.59 0.40
N ARG A 222 18.36 21.56 -0.21
CA ARG A 222 19.69 21.67 -0.83
C ARG A 222 19.76 22.57 -2.07
N PHE A 223 18.60 22.99 -2.58
CA PHE A 223 18.49 23.77 -3.81
C PHE A 223 18.39 25.26 -3.48
N CYS A 224 17.28 25.69 -2.86
CA CYS A 224 17.09 27.11 -2.56
C CYS A 224 17.90 27.60 -1.36
N LEU A 225 18.30 26.71 -0.44
CA LEU A 225 19.03 27.04 0.79
C LEU A 225 18.34 28.11 1.68
N GLU A 226 17.06 28.38 1.44
CA GLU A 226 16.29 29.37 2.18
C GLU A 226 16.08 28.94 3.63
N GLU A 227 16.13 29.91 4.55
CA GLU A 227 15.89 29.67 5.96
C GLU A 227 14.46 29.15 6.18
N GLY A 228 14.31 28.06 6.94
CA GLY A 228 13.03 27.40 7.19
C GLY A 228 12.46 26.58 6.02
N ALA A 229 13.09 26.61 4.84
CA ALA A 229 12.67 25.80 3.70
C ALA A 229 13.12 24.34 3.87
N ILE A 230 12.19 23.46 4.18
CA ILE A 230 12.46 22.03 4.38
C ILE A 230 12.37 21.29 3.05
N GLU A 231 13.33 20.40 2.76
CA GLU A 231 13.37 19.59 1.52
C GLU A 231 12.33 18.46 1.53
N LEU A 232 11.06 18.83 1.45
CA LEU A 232 9.91 17.94 1.39
C LEU A 232 9.24 18.00 0.02
N GLU A 233 8.34 17.05 -0.24
CA GLU A 233 7.71 16.80 -1.54
C GLU A 233 7.02 18.05 -2.09
N VAL A 234 6.14 18.67 -1.32
CA VAL A 234 5.45 19.91 -1.69
C VAL A 234 6.44 21.03 -2.01
N HIS A 235 7.43 21.27 -1.15
CA HIS A 235 8.40 22.34 -1.36
C HIS A 235 9.18 22.11 -2.66
N VAL A 236 9.82 20.94 -2.81
CA VAL A 236 10.67 20.66 -3.98
C VAL A 236 9.88 20.67 -5.28
N LEU A 237 8.68 20.08 -5.30
CA LEU A 237 7.90 19.96 -6.54
C LEU A 237 7.14 21.24 -6.89
N LEU A 238 6.70 22.05 -5.92
CA LEU A 238 5.74 23.12 -6.17
C LEU A 238 6.24 24.52 -5.82
N ASN A 239 7.17 24.66 -4.86
CA ASN A 239 7.47 25.96 -4.25
C ASN A 239 8.96 26.34 -4.27
N CYS A 240 9.87 25.41 -4.55
CA CYS A 240 11.31 25.68 -4.54
C CYS A 240 11.66 26.76 -5.57
N THR A 241 12.48 27.72 -5.13
CA THR A 241 12.86 28.94 -5.85
C THR A 241 14.16 28.81 -6.66
N ASP A 242 14.92 27.72 -6.48
CA ASP A 242 16.07 27.40 -7.33
C ASP A 242 15.66 27.36 -8.81
N GLU A 243 16.40 28.05 -9.66
CA GLU A 243 16.09 28.24 -11.09
C GLU A 243 15.86 26.91 -11.81
N ARG A 244 16.66 25.88 -11.52
CA ARG A 244 16.52 24.56 -12.16
C ARG A 244 15.21 23.88 -11.78
N MET A 245 14.73 24.10 -10.56
CA MET A 245 13.43 23.59 -10.10
C MET A 245 12.27 24.39 -10.70
N VAL A 246 12.43 25.71 -10.83
CA VAL A 246 11.48 26.59 -11.49
C VAL A 246 11.31 26.17 -12.95
N ASP A 247 12.39 26.01 -13.71
CA ASP A 247 12.36 25.62 -15.13
C ASP A 247 11.63 24.29 -15.36
N LEU A 248 11.95 23.27 -14.54
CA LEU A 248 11.29 21.97 -14.61
C LEU A 248 9.79 22.09 -14.27
N ARG A 249 9.45 22.88 -13.26
CA ARG A 249 8.07 23.08 -12.82
C ARG A 249 7.26 23.84 -13.87
N GLU A 250 7.79 24.92 -14.44
CA GLU A 250 7.13 25.69 -15.49
C GLU A 250 6.89 24.85 -16.74
N THR A 251 7.91 24.08 -17.17
CA THR A 251 7.78 23.16 -18.31
C THR A 251 6.66 22.14 -18.07
N PHE A 252 6.66 21.50 -16.89
CA PHE A 252 5.62 20.54 -16.51
C PHE A 252 4.24 21.21 -16.46
N THR A 253 4.15 22.35 -15.77
CA THR A 253 2.89 23.06 -15.53
C THR A 253 2.26 23.54 -16.83
N CYS A 254 3.04 24.12 -17.75
CA CYS A 254 2.55 24.51 -19.08
C CYS A 254 1.93 23.34 -19.84
N GLN A 255 2.61 22.19 -19.87
CA GLN A 255 2.11 21.00 -20.57
C GLN A 255 0.90 20.37 -19.87
N ALA A 256 0.96 20.24 -18.54
CA ALA A 256 -0.12 19.66 -17.75
C ALA A 256 -1.40 20.50 -17.80
N PHE A 257 -1.28 21.84 -17.79
CA PHE A 257 -2.41 22.75 -17.88
C PHE A 257 -3.01 22.79 -19.29
N ALA A 258 -2.19 22.65 -20.33
CA ALA A 258 -2.69 22.49 -21.70
C ALA A 258 -3.51 21.19 -21.86
N LEU A 259 -3.04 20.08 -21.28
CA LEU A 259 -3.77 18.80 -21.32
C LEU A 259 -5.01 18.78 -20.42
N ALA A 260 -4.96 19.46 -19.28
CA ALA A 260 -6.02 19.45 -18.29
C ALA A 260 -6.20 20.84 -17.64
N PRO A 261 -6.90 21.78 -18.31
CA PRO A 261 -7.03 23.18 -17.88
C PRO A 261 -7.61 23.36 -16.47
N ALA A 262 -8.43 22.42 -16.00
CA ALA A 262 -8.94 22.43 -14.63
C ALA A 262 -7.84 22.39 -13.55
N LEU A 263 -6.64 21.87 -13.88
CA LEU A 263 -5.50 21.89 -12.96
C LEU A 263 -5.02 23.31 -12.65
N ALA A 264 -5.09 24.24 -13.61
CA ALA A 264 -4.69 25.63 -13.38
C ALA A 264 -5.56 26.29 -12.31
N ARG A 265 -6.88 26.05 -12.37
CA ARG A 265 -7.82 26.51 -11.36
C ARG A 265 -7.55 25.87 -10.00
N GLN A 266 -7.37 24.55 -9.98
CA GLN A 266 -7.11 23.79 -8.76
C GLN A 266 -5.78 24.17 -8.09
N ARG A 267 -4.76 24.58 -8.84
CA ARG A 267 -3.50 25.07 -8.28
C ARG A 267 -3.71 26.30 -7.39
N ASN A 268 -4.69 27.14 -7.72
CA ASN A 268 -5.02 28.37 -7.00
C ASN A 268 -6.01 28.13 -5.86
N GLU A 269 -6.90 27.14 -5.99
CA GLU A 269 -7.96 26.87 -5.01
C GLU A 269 -7.55 25.89 -3.91
N LEU A 270 -6.66 24.94 -4.22
CA LEU A 270 -6.27 23.87 -3.30
C LEU A 270 -4.99 24.22 -2.54
N THR A 271 -4.84 23.64 -1.34
CA THR A 271 -3.53 23.59 -0.69
C THR A 271 -2.54 22.81 -1.54
N ASP A 272 -1.26 23.12 -1.43
CA ASP A 272 -0.22 22.46 -2.23
C ASP A 272 -0.24 20.92 -2.11
N LEU A 273 -0.48 20.40 -0.91
CA LEU A 273 -0.59 18.96 -0.67
C LEU A 273 -1.78 18.36 -1.42
N ASN A 274 -2.94 19.02 -1.37
CA ASN A 274 -4.14 18.55 -2.07
C ASN A 274 -4.01 18.71 -3.59
N PHE A 275 -3.31 19.74 -4.06
CA PHE A 275 -2.97 19.87 -5.47
C PHE A 275 -2.06 18.72 -5.92
N LEU A 276 -1.03 18.38 -5.16
CA LEU A 276 -0.15 17.26 -5.45
C LEU A 276 -0.90 15.92 -5.47
N ARG A 277 -1.81 15.68 -4.52
CA ARG A 277 -2.71 14.50 -4.53
C ARG A 277 -3.61 14.48 -5.77
N THR A 278 -4.08 15.64 -6.22
CA THR A 278 -4.91 15.75 -7.43
C THR A 278 -4.13 15.43 -8.71
N LEU A 279 -2.84 15.78 -8.78
CA LEU A 279 -1.98 15.36 -9.89
C LEU A 279 -1.87 13.84 -9.99
N LEU A 280 -1.80 13.15 -8.84
CA LEU A 280 -1.72 11.69 -8.76
C LEU A 280 -3.00 10.96 -9.16
N SER A 281 -4.16 11.62 -9.06
CA SER A 281 -5.46 11.02 -9.38
C SER A 281 -5.87 11.22 -10.85
N ARG A 282 -5.10 11.94 -11.67
CA ARG A 282 -5.44 12.28 -13.04
C ARG A 282 -4.61 11.52 -14.06
N ALA A 283 -5.15 10.42 -14.57
CA ALA A 283 -4.52 9.56 -15.58
C ALA A 283 -3.85 10.31 -16.74
N VAL A 284 -4.53 11.34 -17.28
CA VAL A 284 -4.08 12.09 -18.47
C VAL A 284 -2.72 12.79 -18.26
N THR A 285 -2.37 13.15 -17.03
CA THR A 285 -1.12 13.88 -16.72
C THR A 285 -0.05 13.02 -16.07
N LEU A 286 -0.31 11.72 -15.83
CA LEU A 286 0.60 10.87 -15.05
C LEU A 286 1.95 10.62 -15.73
N ASP A 287 1.99 10.42 -17.05
CA ASP A 287 3.26 10.24 -17.77
C ASP A 287 4.13 11.52 -17.71
N LEU A 288 3.51 12.70 -17.87
CA LEU A 288 4.19 14.00 -17.72
C LEU A 288 4.69 14.21 -16.29
N PHE A 289 3.82 13.97 -15.32
CA PHE A 289 4.16 14.10 -13.90
C PHE A 289 5.30 13.14 -13.54
N GLY A 290 5.29 11.92 -14.07
CA GLY A 290 6.37 10.97 -13.86
C GLY A 290 7.70 11.39 -14.46
N GLY A 291 7.70 12.01 -15.65
CA GLY A 291 8.91 12.62 -16.23
C GLY A 291 9.45 13.76 -15.38
N PHE A 292 8.57 14.65 -14.92
CA PHE A 292 8.91 15.76 -14.03
C PHE A 292 9.54 15.28 -12.71
N VAL A 293 8.90 14.34 -12.01
CA VAL A 293 9.43 13.77 -10.76
C VAL A 293 10.75 13.05 -11.00
N HIS A 294 10.88 12.33 -12.11
CA HIS A 294 12.14 11.67 -12.47
C HIS A 294 13.28 12.67 -12.69
N ALA A 295 13.05 13.77 -13.40
CA ALA A 295 14.03 14.83 -13.63
C ALA A 295 14.48 15.49 -12.32
N ILE A 296 13.55 15.77 -11.40
CA ILE A 296 13.88 16.27 -10.06
C ILE A 296 14.77 15.26 -9.32
N PHE A 297 14.45 13.96 -9.38
CA PHE A 297 15.25 12.94 -8.70
C PHE A 297 16.65 12.80 -9.29
N GLN A 298 16.81 13.00 -10.60
CA GLN A 298 18.13 13.09 -11.26
C GLN A 298 18.94 14.27 -10.72
N LEU A 299 18.33 15.45 -10.58
CA LEU A 299 18.99 16.62 -9.97
C LEU A 299 19.37 16.36 -8.51
N CYS A 300 18.51 15.70 -7.73
CA CYS A 300 18.80 15.33 -6.34
C CYS A 300 20.00 14.37 -6.21
N ALA A 301 20.33 13.60 -7.26
CA ALA A 301 21.50 12.73 -7.26
C ALA A 301 22.80 13.51 -7.53
N GLN A 302 22.72 14.70 -8.14
CA GLN A 302 23.86 15.53 -8.52
C GLN A 302 24.19 16.59 -7.45
N VAL A 303 23.20 17.03 -6.67
CA VAL A 303 23.37 18.06 -5.63
C VAL A 303 23.43 17.40 -4.24
N PRO A 304 24.49 17.61 -3.45
CA PRO A 304 24.60 17.03 -2.11
C PRO A 304 23.59 17.65 -1.13
N MET A 305 23.16 16.87 -0.14
CA MET A 305 22.30 17.39 0.94
C MET A 305 23.08 18.34 1.85
N VAL A 306 22.37 19.33 2.37
CA VAL A 306 22.88 20.17 3.47
C VAL A 306 22.79 19.38 4.76
N THR A 307 23.90 19.26 5.48
CA THR A 307 23.94 18.74 6.84
C THR A 307 24.18 19.91 7.80
N PRO A 308 23.33 20.12 8.82
CA PRO A 308 23.62 21.10 9.85
C PRO A 308 24.96 20.73 10.52
N THR A 309 25.80 21.75 10.71
CA THR A 309 27.11 21.62 11.38
C THR A 309 26.96 21.60 12.89
#